data_AF-A0A914V6K0-F1
#
_entry.id   AF-A0A914V6K0-F1
#
_cell.length_a   1.000
_cell.length_b   1.000
_cell.length_c   1.000
_cell.angle_alpha   90.00
_cell.angle_beta   90.00
_cell.angle_gamma   90.00
#
_symmetry.space_group_name_H-M   'P 1'
#
loop_
_entity.id
_entity.type
_entity.pdbx_description
1 polymer ?
#
loop_
_entity_poly.entity_id
_entity_poly.type
_entity_poly.pdbx_seq_one_letter_code
_entity_poly.pdbx_strand_id
1 'polypeptide(L)'
;RAKGKLECSTDPRKAGGVRVLLMDRDGLPWESDDLMGRTVSDASGRFEVEGCGYDVGPWNEPDPYILIEHDCPSVSDDIDDTDDSPKTTKALMWRTYLPDETNVGTIELDQNQ
;
A
#
# COMPACT_ATOMS: atom_id res chain seq x y z
N ARG A 1 -9.86 9.20 -0.73
CA ARG A 1 -8.56 9.44 -1.42
C ARG A 1 -7.44 9.37 -0.39
N ALA A 2 -6.32 8.72 -0.74
CA ALA A 2 -5.14 8.59 0.12
C ALA A 2 -3.88 9.08 -0.60
N LYS A 3 -2.97 9.70 0.14
CA LYS A 3 -1.65 10.14 -0.34
C LYS A 3 -0.55 9.74 0.63
N GLY A 4 0.66 9.55 0.12
CA GLY A 4 1.80 9.17 0.94
C GLY A 4 3.11 9.23 0.17
N LYS A 5 4.17 8.73 0.82
CA LYS A 5 5.50 8.60 0.22
C LYS A 5 6.10 7.25 0.59
N LEU A 6 6.69 6.58 -0.39
CA LEU A 6 7.47 5.37 -0.21
C LEU A 6 8.95 5.75 0.00
N GLU A 7 9.60 5.07 0.94
CA GLU A 7 11.04 5.17 1.16
C GLU A 7 11.64 3.75 1.19
N CYS A 8 12.84 3.63 0.62
CA CYS A 8 13.62 2.40 0.59
C CYS A 8 15.04 2.80 0.96
N SER A 9 15.42 2.67 2.23
CA SER A 9 16.72 3.21 2.69
C SER A 9 17.89 2.40 2.12
N THR A 10 17.68 1.14 1.76
CA THR A 10 18.66 0.26 1.11
C THR A 10 18.95 0.65 -0.36
N ASP A 11 17.93 1.04 -1.13
CA ASP A 11 18.07 1.62 -2.47
C ASP A 11 16.97 2.66 -2.76
N PRO A 12 17.25 3.97 -2.60
CA PRO A 12 16.25 5.02 -2.79
C PRO A 12 15.59 5.04 -4.18
N ARG A 13 16.21 4.44 -5.20
CA ARG A 13 15.65 4.38 -6.56
C ARG A 13 14.48 3.40 -6.66
N LYS A 14 14.41 2.41 -5.77
CA LYS A 14 13.34 1.40 -5.71
C LYS A 14 12.06 1.93 -5.05
N ALA A 15 12.02 3.19 -4.62
CA ALA A 15 10.80 3.85 -4.14
C ALA A 15 9.91 4.40 -5.29
N GLY A 16 10.48 4.62 -6.48
CA GLY A 16 9.75 5.16 -7.63
C GLY A 16 9.30 4.10 -8.62
N GLY A 17 8.16 4.33 -9.29
CA GLY A 17 7.59 3.34 -10.22
C GLY A 17 6.95 2.13 -9.52
N VAL A 18 6.71 2.22 -8.21
CA VAL A 18 6.20 1.13 -7.37
C VAL A 18 4.68 1.09 -7.46
N ARG A 19 4.10 -0.10 -7.55
CA ARG A 19 2.63 -0.25 -7.60
C ARG A 19 2.04 -0.08 -6.21
N VAL A 20 1.06 0.80 -6.11
CA VAL A 20 0.32 1.07 -4.87
C VAL A 20 -1.15 0.79 -5.11
N LEU A 21 -1.73 -0.08 -4.29
CA LEU A 21 -3.10 -0.54 -4.36
C LEU A 21 -3.85 -0.04 -3.13
N LEU A 22 -5.04 0.51 -3.35
CA LEU A 22 -6.00 0.83 -2.30
C LEU A 22 -6.98 -0.33 -2.22
N MET A 23 -6.96 -1.03 -1.10
CA MET A 23 -7.71 -2.25 -0.85
C MET A 23 -8.76 -2.01 0.24
N ASP A 24 -9.89 -2.67 0.13
CA ASP A 24 -10.89 -2.78 1.19
C ASP A 24 -10.76 -4.15 1.85
N ARG A 25 -10.70 -4.21 3.17
CA ARG A 25 -10.68 -5.49 3.88
C ARG A 25 -12.11 -5.95 4.13
N ASP A 26 -12.47 -7.09 3.57
CA ASP A 26 -13.78 -7.69 3.86
C ASP A 26 -13.78 -8.37 5.23
N GLY A 27 -14.81 -8.08 6.02
CA GLY A 27 -14.97 -8.61 7.38
C GLY A 27 -15.45 -10.07 7.44
N LEU A 28 -15.85 -10.66 6.32
CA LEU A 28 -16.42 -12.01 6.26
C LEU A 28 -15.40 -13.04 5.76
N PRO A 29 -15.25 -14.20 6.42
CA PRO A 29 -14.18 -15.16 6.13
C PRO A 29 -14.30 -15.89 4.78
N TRP A 30 -15.36 -15.66 4.02
CA TRP A 30 -15.58 -16.20 2.67
C TRP A 30 -15.47 -15.12 1.58
N GLU A 31 -15.23 -13.87 1.96
CA GLU A 31 -15.01 -12.74 1.06
C GLU A 31 -13.51 -12.42 1.00
N SER A 32 -13.09 -11.80 -0.09
CA SER A 32 -11.68 -11.56 -0.41
C SER A 32 -11.47 -10.07 -0.59
N ASP A 33 -10.48 -9.50 0.10
CA ASP A 33 -10.17 -8.07 0.05
C ASP A 33 -10.33 -7.46 -1.36
N ASP A 34 -11.17 -6.42 -1.45
CA ASP A 34 -11.58 -5.81 -2.70
C ASP A 34 -10.60 -4.71 -3.14
N LEU A 35 -10.24 -4.71 -4.43
CA LEU A 35 -9.43 -3.64 -5.01
C LEU A 35 -10.30 -2.41 -5.30
N MET A 36 -10.18 -1.38 -4.47
CA MET A 36 -10.89 -0.10 -4.67
C MET A 36 -10.21 0.80 -5.71
N GLY A 37 -8.87 0.81 -5.75
CA GLY A 37 -8.10 1.73 -6.58
C GLY A 37 -6.64 1.34 -6.73
N ARG A 38 -5.97 1.87 -7.76
CA ARG A 38 -4.54 1.61 -8.02
C ARG A 38 -3.83 2.84 -8.53
N THR A 39 -2.56 2.97 -8.20
CA THR A 39 -1.67 4.02 -8.70
C THR A 39 -0.24 3.50 -8.79
N VAL A 40 0.67 4.36 -9.24
CA VAL A 40 2.11 4.11 -9.27
C VAL A 40 2.82 5.29 -8.61
N SER A 41 3.82 5.02 -7.78
CA SER A 41 4.62 6.09 -7.16
C SER A 41 5.44 6.84 -8.21
N ASP A 42 5.60 8.15 -8.01
CA ASP A 42 6.46 8.97 -8.85
C ASP A 42 7.95 8.69 -8.59
N ALA A 43 8.84 9.34 -9.35
CA ALA A 43 10.29 9.16 -9.21
C ALA A 43 10.85 9.55 -7.82
N SER A 44 10.08 10.28 -7.01
CA SER A 44 10.41 10.65 -5.63
C SER A 44 9.73 9.75 -4.58
N GLY A 45 9.02 8.72 -5.02
CA GLY A 45 8.26 7.78 -4.19
C GLY A 45 6.90 8.29 -3.73
N ARG A 46 6.45 9.47 -4.16
CA ARG A 46 5.14 10.00 -3.75
C ARG A 46 4.04 9.34 -4.55
N PHE A 47 2.89 9.13 -3.92
CA PHE A 47 1.71 8.59 -4.58
C PHE A 47 0.43 9.24 -4.09
N GLU A 48 -0.57 9.19 -4.95
CA GLU A 48 -1.96 9.52 -4.65
C GLU A 48 -2.85 8.45 -5.28
N VAL A 49 -3.74 7.88 -4.47
CA VAL A 49 -4.65 6.82 -4.89
C VAL A 49 -6.06 7.14 -4.44
N GLU A 50 -7.00 6.90 -5.34
CA GLU A 50 -8.43 7.07 -5.11
C GLU A 50 -9.14 5.84 -5.64
N GLY A 51 -10.23 5.49 -4.98
CA GLY A 51 -11.02 4.31 -5.28
C GLY A 51 -12.35 4.37 -4.54
N CYS A 52 -13.25 3.46 -4.92
CA CYS A 52 -14.54 3.30 -4.27
C CYS A 52 -14.62 1.87 -3.72
N GLY A 53 -14.94 1.72 -2.43
CA GLY A 53 -15.45 0.47 -1.88
C GLY A 53 -16.92 0.34 -2.26
N TYR A 54 -17.38 -0.88 -2.54
CA TYR A 54 -18.77 -1.14 -2.88
C TYR A 54 -19.44 -2.00 -1.79
N ASP A 55 -20.18 -1.33 -0.92
CA ASP A 55 -20.84 -1.97 0.20
C ASP A 55 -22.23 -2.50 -0.18
N VAL A 56 -22.36 -3.81 -0.42
CA VAL A 56 -23.68 -4.45 -0.58
C VAL A 56 -24.09 -5.15 0.71
N GLY A 57 -25.08 -4.58 1.41
CA GLY A 57 -25.71 -5.22 2.56
C GLY A 57 -25.42 -4.53 3.90
N PRO A 58 -26.01 -5.02 5.00
CA PRO A 58 -26.00 -4.34 6.30
C PRO A 58 -24.67 -4.42 7.09
N TRP A 59 -23.68 -5.19 6.60
CA TRP A 59 -22.43 -5.47 7.31
C TRP A 59 -21.19 -5.34 6.41
N ASN A 60 -21.17 -4.36 5.51
CA ASN A 60 -20.00 -4.03 4.72
C ASN A 60 -19.65 -2.55 4.98
N GLU A 61 -18.88 -2.28 6.03
CA GLU A 61 -18.37 -0.93 6.28
C GLU A 61 -16.91 -0.91 5.82
N PRO A 62 -16.50 -0.01 4.91
CA PRO A 62 -15.16 -0.05 4.34
C PRO A 62 -14.06 -0.02 5.40
N ASP A 63 -13.12 -0.96 5.32
CA ASP A 63 -11.90 -1.05 6.13
C ASP A 63 -10.67 -0.92 5.22
N PRO A 64 -10.37 0.32 4.77
CA PRO A 64 -9.37 0.54 3.73
C PRO A 64 -7.95 0.33 4.24
N TYR A 65 -7.08 -0.19 3.38
CA TYR A 65 -5.64 -0.26 3.60
C TYR A 65 -4.86 -0.10 2.29
N ILE A 66 -3.58 0.23 2.41
CA ILE A 66 -2.67 0.34 1.27
C ILE A 66 -1.85 -0.94 1.16
N LEU A 67 -1.83 -1.54 -0.02
CA LEU A 67 -0.97 -2.68 -0.38
C LEU A 67 0.06 -2.23 -1.42
N ILE A 68 1.33 -2.45 -1.14
CA ILE A 68 2.44 -2.00 -1.99
C ILE A 68 3.18 -3.23 -2.49
N GLU A 69 3.32 -3.35 -3.81
CA GLU A 69 4.12 -4.39 -4.45
C GLU A 69 5.46 -3.78 -4.91
N HIS A 70 6.58 -4.23 -4.34
CA HIS A 70 7.90 -3.63 -4.57
C HIS A 70 9.02 -4.66 -4.56
N ASP A 71 10.22 -4.23 -4.95
CA ASP A 71 11.46 -5.01 -4.97
C ASP A 71 12.53 -4.46 -4.01
N CYS A 72 12.16 -3.49 -3.15
CA CYS A 72 13.06 -2.95 -2.12
C CYS A 72 13.71 -4.06 -1.26
N PRO A 73 15.05 -4.14 -1.18
CA PRO A 73 15.77 -5.09 -0.32
C PRO A 73 15.47 -4.83 1.16
N SER A 74 15.32 -5.89 1.97
CA SER A 74 15.08 -5.72 3.41
C SER A 74 16.40 -5.41 4.13
N VAL A 75 16.33 -4.70 5.26
CA VAL A 75 17.50 -4.41 6.10
C VAL A 75 18.03 -5.66 6.82
N SER A 76 17.17 -6.67 7.03
CA SER A 76 17.51 -7.91 7.73
C SER A 76 17.94 -9.05 6.81
N ASP A 77 17.83 -8.86 5.50
CA ASP A 77 18.34 -9.80 4.52
C ASP A 77 19.87 -9.84 4.71
N ASP A 78 20.40 -10.98 5.15
CA ASP A 78 21.84 -11.19 5.27
C ASP A 78 22.51 -10.81 3.93
N ILE A 79 23.79 -10.43 3.96
CA ILE A 79 24.58 -9.94 2.80
C ILE A 79 24.57 -10.89 1.57
N ASP A 80 24.02 -12.08 1.70
CA ASP A 80 23.86 -13.12 0.67
C ASP A 80 22.42 -13.29 0.15
N ASP A 81 21.47 -12.41 0.50
CA ASP A 81 20.12 -12.44 -0.09
C ASP A 81 20.06 -11.51 -1.30
N THR A 82 20.31 -12.10 -2.47
CA THR A 82 19.99 -11.51 -3.77
C THR A 82 18.53 -11.76 -4.15
N ASP A 83 17.65 -11.87 -3.16
CA ASP A 83 16.23 -12.13 -3.38
C ASP A 83 15.54 -10.87 -3.92
N ASP A 84 15.63 -10.72 -5.24
CA ASP A 84 14.91 -9.71 -6.04
C ASP A 84 13.44 -10.13 -6.26
N SER A 85 12.93 -11.04 -5.42
CA SER A 85 11.53 -11.44 -5.45
C SER A 85 10.63 -10.25 -5.10
N PRO A 86 9.47 -10.12 -5.78
CA PRO A 86 8.50 -9.10 -5.45
C PRO A 86 7.98 -9.30 -4.02
N LYS A 87 8.15 -8.27 -3.19
CA LYS A 87 7.70 -8.18 -1.80
C LYS A 87 6.42 -7.38 -1.73
N THR A 88 5.71 -7.53 -0.61
CA THR A 88 4.45 -6.85 -0.38
C THR A 88 4.42 -6.22 1.01
N THR A 89 4.20 -4.91 1.08
CA THR A 89 4.05 -4.17 2.34
C THR A 89 2.59 -3.71 2.51
N LYS A 90 2.03 -3.93 3.71
CA LYS A 90 0.69 -3.47 4.08
C LYS A 90 0.79 -2.27 5.01
N ALA A 91 0.19 -1.15 4.62
CA ALA A 91 0.05 0.02 5.48
C ALA A 91 -1.42 0.24 5.85
N LEU A 92 -1.69 0.26 7.16
CA LEU A 92 -3.00 0.58 7.70
C LEU A 92 -3.28 2.07 7.48
N MET A 93 -4.54 2.41 7.21
CA MET A 93 -4.99 3.78 7.07
C MET A 93 -6.33 3.99 7.78
N TRP A 94 -6.62 5.24 8.09
CA TRP A 94 -7.93 5.61 8.61
C TRP A 94 -8.97 5.59 7.49
N ARG A 95 -10.20 5.21 7.83
CA ARG A 95 -11.36 5.36 6.96
C ARG A 95 -11.52 6.83 6.57
N THR A 96 -11.65 7.10 5.29
CA THR A 96 -11.79 8.46 4.77
C THR A 96 -12.60 8.43 3.50
N TYR A 97 -13.65 9.25 3.45
CA TYR A 97 -14.60 9.34 2.35
C TYR A 97 -14.44 10.69 1.65
N LEU A 98 -14.66 10.74 0.34
CA LEU A 98 -14.62 12.02 -0.38
C LEU A 98 -15.71 12.97 0.16
N PRO A 99 -15.43 14.28 0.25
CA PRO A 99 -14.26 14.99 -0.30
C PRO A 99 -13.00 14.99 0.59
N ASP A 100 -13.03 14.31 1.74
CA ASP A 100 -11.90 14.28 2.66
C ASP A 100 -10.72 13.47 2.09
N GLU A 101 -9.52 13.88 2.47
CA GLU A 101 -8.26 13.24 2.10
C GLU A 101 -7.52 12.74 3.33
N THR A 102 -6.87 11.59 3.20
CA THR A 102 -5.98 11.06 4.23
C THR A 102 -4.54 10.99 3.74
N ASN A 103 -3.62 11.33 4.63
CA ASN A 103 -2.19 11.21 4.39
C ASN A 103 -1.67 10.06 5.26
N VAL A 104 -1.22 8.98 4.61
CA VAL A 104 -0.69 7.80 5.29
C VAL A 104 0.77 7.97 5.74
N GLY A 105 1.38 9.12 5.42
CA GLY A 105 2.74 9.45 5.81
C GLY A 105 3.80 8.78 4.92
N THR A 106 4.96 8.50 5.52
CA THR A 106 6.05 7.76 4.89
C THR A 106 5.90 6.27 5.22
N ILE A 107 6.05 5.43 4.20
CA ILE A 107 6.03 3.97 4.33
C ILE A 107 7.42 3.46 3.93
N GLU A 108 8.12 2.86 4.89
CA GLU A 108 9.44 2.24 4.69
C GLU A 108 9.27 0.84 4.11
N LEU A 109 9.86 0.59 2.95
CA LEU A 109 9.74 -0.66 2.19
C LEU A 109 10.79 -1.71 2.58
N ASP A 110 11.84 -1.31 3.29
CA ASP A 110 12.98 -2.15 3.67
C ASP A 110 12.85 -2.75 5.08
N GLN A 111 11.80 -2.41 5.81
CA GLN A 111 11.51 -3.03 7.10
C GLN A 111 10.58 -4.22 6.91
N ASN A 112 10.90 -5.35 7.54
CA ASN A 112 9.98 -6.49 7.61
C ASN A 112 8.74 -6.06 8.43
N GLN A 113 7.63 -5.81 7.75
CA GLN A 113 6.34 -5.45 8.34
C GLN A 113 5.31 -6.57 8.17
#